data_AF-A0A0X8CIL7-F1
#
_entry.id   AF-A0A0X8CIL7-F1
#
_cell.length_a   1.000
_cell.length_b   1.000
_cell.length_c   1.000
_cell.angle_alpha   90.00
_cell.angle_beta   90.00
_cell.angle_gamma   90.00
#
_symmetry.space_group_name_H-M   'P 1'
#
loop_
_entity.id
_entity.type
_entity.pdbx_description
1 polymer ?
#
loop_
_entity_poly.entity_id
_entity_poly.type
_entity_poly.pdbx_seq_one_letter_code
_entity_poly.pdbx_strand_id
1 'polypeptide(L)'
;MPAANWDADISNDYLRCYKLLATLTPQEIELLRFRSQNFSGNNLTKMAPGVGTSGTDPVADDLETRWTNQTRDQLITHWEALTNNIPSQFVLNAPNILGECGWWWKGRIVNSDVVNYQERMSLMALSDILNRFSGRSPRILEIGGGYGALCLGLLNALKPSQYVICDLPESLLFSGLYLSTALDRETRLVDADNSIAQGSSGEVCLLPNYLAQTHIPRQQFDLVINTLSMSEMSPHQVKTYAELISTSIGSTGVFFEQNHDNKPVGLIDCKDYLGAFFSKVAFIEAPIPVVRGKAAVWSN
;
A
#
# COMPACT_ATOMS: atom_id res chain seq x y z
N MET A 1 -19.22 -1.81 -5.14
CA MET A 1 -18.53 -1.70 -3.84
C MET A 1 -18.50 -3.08 -3.21
N PRO A 2 -17.45 -3.49 -2.47
CA PRO A 2 -17.59 -4.64 -1.59
C PRO A 2 -18.70 -4.30 -0.59
N ALA A 3 -19.86 -4.92 -0.73
CA ALA A 3 -21.01 -4.67 0.14
C ALA A 3 -20.68 -4.93 1.62
N ALA A 4 -19.67 -5.77 1.88
CA ALA A 4 -19.16 -6.09 3.21
C ALA A 4 -18.59 -4.88 3.98
N ASN A 5 -18.06 -3.85 3.30
CA ASN A 5 -17.37 -2.74 3.98
C ASN A 5 -18.31 -1.68 4.55
N TRP A 6 -19.59 -1.70 4.15
CA TRP A 6 -20.62 -0.80 4.65
C TRP A 6 -21.79 -1.54 5.31
N ASP A 7 -21.62 -2.85 5.56
CA ASP A 7 -22.56 -3.57 6.40
C ASP A 7 -22.57 -2.92 7.79
N ALA A 8 -23.77 -2.64 8.30
CA ALA A 8 -23.97 -1.94 9.56
C ALA A 8 -23.69 -2.83 10.78
N ASP A 9 -23.22 -4.06 10.56
CA ASP A 9 -22.80 -4.97 11.62
C ASP A 9 -21.70 -4.32 12.50
N ILE A 10 -21.85 -4.53 13.81
CA ILE A 10 -20.97 -4.02 14.88
C ILE A 10 -19.53 -4.56 14.73
N SER A 11 -19.35 -5.65 13.97
CA SER A 11 -18.05 -6.28 13.67
C SER A 11 -17.26 -5.58 12.55
N ASN A 12 -17.84 -4.63 11.81
CA ASN A 12 -17.20 -3.99 10.65
C ASN A 12 -16.19 -2.89 11.07
N ASP A 13 -14.92 -3.26 11.14
CA ASP A 13 -13.86 -2.36 11.60
C ASP A 13 -13.57 -1.20 10.63
N TYR A 14 -13.82 -1.35 9.33
CA TYR A 14 -13.68 -0.26 8.35
C TYR A 14 -14.68 0.87 8.63
N LEU A 15 -15.96 0.51 8.84
CA LEU A 15 -17.00 1.48 9.19
C LEU A 15 -16.75 2.13 10.55
N ARG A 16 -16.22 1.37 11.53
CA ARG A 16 -15.86 1.91 12.85
C ARG A 16 -14.69 2.90 12.75
N CYS A 17 -13.62 2.55 12.03
CA CYS A 17 -12.51 3.46 11.79
C CYS A 17 -12.97 4.70 11.03
N TYR A 18 -13.84 4.59 10.02
CA TYR A 18 -14.38 5.75 9.31
C TYR A 18 -15.19 6.69 10.23
N LYS A 19 -16.09 6.12 11.05
CA LYS A 19 -16.86 6.92 12.03
C LYS A 19 -15.95 7.60 13.05
N LEU A 20 -14.92 6.90 13.49
CA LEU A 20 -13.91 7.45 14.40
C LEU A 20 -13.14 8.60 13.73
N LEU A 21 -12.75 8.45 12.46
CA LEU A 21 -12.07 9.50 11.70
C LEU A 21 -12.90 10.79 11.63
N ALA A 22 -14.22 10.69 11.50
CA ALA A 22 -15.12 11.84 11.49
C ALA A 22 -15.21 12.56 12.85
N THR A 23 -14.75 11.95 13.93
CA THR A 23 -14.81 12.50 15.30
C THR A 23 -13.43 12.70 15.93
N LEU A 24 -12.34 12.55 15.18
CA LEU A 24 -11.00 12.63 15.76
C LEU A 24 -10.75 14.00 16.36
N THR A 25 -10.32 13.98 17.62
CA THR A 25 -9.65 15.10 18.25
C THR A 25 -8.23 15.26 17.70
N PRO A 26 -7.59 16.44 17.83
CA PRO A 26 -6.18 16.62 17.47
C PRO A 26 -5.25 15.57 18.08
N GLN A 27 -5.49 15.19 19.34
CA GLN A 27 -4.73 14.15 20.04
C GLN A 27 -4.88 12.76 19.39
N GLU A 28 -6.06 12.46 18.83
CA GLU A 28 -6.26 11.17 18.16
C GLU A 28 -5.68 11.14 16.75
N ILE A 29 -5.54 12.29 16.09
CA ILE A 29 -4.80 12.42 14.83
C ILE A 29 -3.31 12.11 15.07
N GLU A 30 -2.75 12.55 16.19
CA GLU A 30 -1.38 12.21 16.59
C GLU A 30 -1.16 10.71 16.80
N LEU A 31 -2.22 9.90 16.90
CA LEU A 31 -2.17 8.45 17.09
C LEU A 31 -2.66 7.66 15.85
N LEU A 32 -2.82 8.33 14.70
CA LEU A 32 -3.44 7.73 13.50
C LEU A 32 -2.76 6.42 13.06
N ARG A 33 -1.44 6.29 13.21
CA ARG A 33 -0.70 5.07 12.84
C ARG A 33 -1.14 3.84 13.64
N PHE A 34 -1.50 4.00 14.91
CA PHE A 34 -2.07 2.90 15.71
C PHE A 34 -3.45 2.46 15.22
N ARG A 35 -4.15 3.32 14.45
CA ARG A 35 -5.50 3.07 13.92
C ARG A 35 -5.51 2.57 12.47
N SER A 36 -4.33 2.40 11.88
CA SER A 36 -4.16 2.07 10.46
C SER A 36 -4.23 0.56 10.14
N GLN A 37 -4.46 -0.29 11.15
CA GLN A 37 -4.33 -1.74 11.03
C GLN A 37 -5.19 -2.37 9.91
N ASN A 38 -6.36 -1.80 9.61
CA ASN A 38 -7.25 -2.31 8.56
C ASN A 38 -6.71 -2.07 7.15
N PHE A 39 -5.68 -1.24 7.04
CA PHE A 39 -5.04 -0.85 5.78
C PHE A 39 -3.63 -1.41 5.66
N SER A 40 -2.94 -1.67 6.78
CA SER A 40 -1.59 -2.24 6.79
C SER A 40 -1.54 -3.74 7.09
N GLY A 41 -2.60 -4.30 7.68
CA GLY A 41 -2.68 -5.68 8.16
C GLY A 41 -1.92 -5.96 9.46
N ASN A 42 -1.24 -4.96 10.03
CA ASN A 42 -0.52 -5.11 11.31
C ASN A 42 -1.12 -4.20 12.38
N ASN A 43 -1.01 -4.65 13.62
CA ASN A 43 -1.26 -3.84 14.79
C ASN A 43 0.06 -3.38 15.39
N LEU A 44 0.38 -2.09 15.24
CA LEU A 44 1.62 -1.49 15.75
C LEU A 44 1.72 -1.51 17.28
N THR A 45 0.60 -1.54 18.00
CA THR A 45 0.65 -1.68 19.47
C THR A 45 1.29 -3.00 19.89
N LYS A 46 1.11 -4.05 19.07
CA LYS A 46 1.61 -5.41 19.32
C LYS A 46 2.84 -5.76 18.48
N MET A 47 3.20 -4.92 17.50
CA MET A 47 4.25 -5.20 16.51
C MET A 47 4.04 -6.57 15.81
N ALA A 48 2.78 -6.87 15.47
CA ALA A 48 2.34 -8.17 14.96
C ALA A 48 1.13 -8.05 14.01
N PRO A 49 0.74 -9.12 13.28
CA PRO A 49 -0.49 -9.12 12.49
C PRO A 49 -1.72 -8.71 13.33
N GLY A 50 -2.61 -7.90 12.76
CA GLY A 50 -3.79 -7.34 13.44
C GLY A 50 -4.97 -8.30 13.60
N VAL A 51 -4.74 -9.62 13.59
CA VAL A 51 -5.82 -10.61 13.65
C VAL A 51 -6.51 -10.54 15.02
N GLY A 52 -7.81 -10.28 15.02
CA GLY A 52 -8.62 -10.19 16.24
C GLY A 52 -8.45 -8.89 17.04
N THR A 53 -7.93 -7.82 16.42
CA THR A 53 -7.87 -6.47 17.02
C THR A 53 -8.67 -5.47 16.20
N SER A 54 -8.98 -4.31 16.79
CA SER A 54 -9.67 -3.19 16.12
C SER A 54 -8.78 -1.95 16.06
N GLY A 55 -8.84 -1.20 14.95
CA GLY A 55 -8.18 0.12 14.83
C GLY A 55 -8.81 1.17 15.74
N THR A 56 -9.95 0.84 16.35
CA THR A 56 -10.63 1.66 17.35
C THR A 56 -10.34 1.24 18.79
N ASP A 57 -9.53 0.19 18.99
CA ASP A 57 -9.10 -0.20 20.35
C ASP A 57 -8.33 0.96 21.03
N PRO A 58 -8.44 1.10 22.36
CA PRO A 58 -7.67 2.09 23.10
C PRO A 58 -6.16 1.87 22.93
N VAL A 59 -5.44 2.95 22.66
CA VAL A 59 -3.97 2.98 22.68
C VAL A 59 -3.56 3.11 24.15
N ALA A 60 -2.99 2.05 24.73
CA ALA A 60 -2.62 2.08 26.15
C ALA A 60 -1.26 2.78 26.38
N ASP A 61 -1.05 3.33 27.57
CA ASP A 61 0.11 4.21 27.84
C ASP A 61 1.45 3.45 27.99
N ASP A 62 1.41 2.14 28.21
CA ASP A 62 2.57 1.30 28.54
C ASP A 62 3.09 0.47 27.33
N LEU A 63 2.79 0.87 26.10
CA LEU A 63 3.08 0.10 24.89
C LEU A 63 4.52 -0.37 24.78
N GLU A 64 5.48 0.53 25.03
CA GLU A 64 6.90 0.23 24.90
C GLU A 64 7.33 -0.90 25.85
N THR A 65 6.70 -1.02 27.02
CA THR A 65 6.99 -2.09 27.98
C THR A 65 6.49 -3.46 27.52
N ARG A 66 5.51 -3.48 26.61
CA ARG A 66 4.95 -4.70 26.01
C ARG A 66 5.75 -5.18 24.80
N TRP A 67 6.64 -4.35 24.26
CA TRP A 67 7.50 -4.74 23.14
C TRP A 67 8.70 -5.56 23.62
N THR A 68 8.89 -6.73 23.01
CA THR A 68 9.93 -7.67 23.44
C THR A 68 11.21 -7.50 22.63
N ASN A 69 12.36 -7.79 23.24
CA ASN A 69 13.64 -7.88 22.52
C ASN A 69 13.60 -8.96 21.43
N GLN A 70 12.84 -10.04 21.61
CA GLN A 70 12.68 -11.07 20.61
C GLN A 70 12.00 -10.52 19.34
N THR A 71 10.89 -9.79 19.48
CA THR A 71 10.19 -9.16 18.36
C THR A 71 11.08 -8.13 17.66
N ARG A 72 11.82 -7.33 18.44
CA ARG A 72 12.82 -6.40 17.91
C ARG A 72 13.82 -7.11 17.01
N ASP A 73 14.47 -8.14 17.55
CA ASP A 73 15.58 -8.81 16.88
C ASP A 73 15.09 -9.52 15.60
N GLN A 74 13.87 -10.08 15.63
CA GLN A 74 13.22 -10.66 14.45
C GLN A 74 12.96 -9.62 13.35
N LEU A 75 12.34 -8.48 13.70
CA LEU A 75 12.01 -7.43 12.73
C LEU A 75 13.27 -6.77 12.16
N ILE A 76 14.27 -6.50 13.00
CA ILE A 76 15.56 -5.95 12.55
C ILE A 76 16.26 -6.94 11.61
N THR A 77 16.34 -8.22 11.97
CA THR A 77 16.97 -9.24 11.13
C THR A 77 16.27 -9.33 9.77
N HIS A 78 14.94 -9.33 9.75
CA HIS A 78 14.17 -9.35 8.51
C HIS A 78 14.42 -8.06 7.70
N TRP A 79 14.32 -6.90 8.33
CA TRP A 79 14.58 -5.62 7.67
C TRP A 79 15.99 -5.55 7.05
N GLU A 80 17.01 -6.02 7.75
CA GLU A 80 18.37 -6.08 7.21
C GLU A 80 18.47 -7.02 6.01
N ALA A 81 17.85 -8.19 6.08
CA ALA A 81 17.79 -9.12 4.94
C ALA A 81 17.12 -8.49 3.71
N LEU A 82 16.09 -7.66 3.90
CA LEU A 82 15.43 -6.94 2.80
C LEU A 82 16.27 -5.80 2.22
N THR A 83 17.16 -5.19 3.00
CA THR A 83 17.80 -3.91 2.64
C THR A 83 19.27 -4.02 2.27
N ASN A 84 19.98 -5.07 2.69
CA ASN A 84 21.44 -5.19 2.51
C ASN A 84 21.89 -5.19 1.03
N ASN A 85 21.05 -5.66 0.11
CA ASN A 85 21.41 -5.86 -1.29
C ASN A 85 20.68 -4.91 -2.26
N ILE A 86 20.14 -3.79 -1.76
CA ILE A 86 19.48 -2.78 -2.59
C ILE A 86 20.09 -1.40 -2.39
N PRO A 87 20.08 -0.53 -3.42
CA PRO A 87 20.46 0.87 -3.28
C PRO A 87 19.72 1.58 -2.13
N SER A 88 20.41 2.43 -1.37
CA SER A 88 19.86 3.13 -0.20
C SER A 88 18.64 4.00 -0.50
N GLN A 89 18.51 4.48 -1.75
CA GLN A 89 17.35 5.24 -2.23
C GLN A 89 16.06 4.41 -2.31
N PHE A 90 16.16 3.07 -2.31
CA PHE A 90 15.02 2.14 -2.28
C PHE A 90 14.72 1.62 -0.87
N VAL A 91 15.48 2.08 0.14
CA VAL A 91 15.22 1.78 1.54
C VAL A 91 14.24 2.80 2.11
N LEU A 92 13.09 2.33 2.58
CA LEU A 92 12.03 3.16 3.15
C LEU A 92 12.48 3.90 4.40
N ASN A 93 11.99 5.12 4.54
CA ASN A 93 12.16 5.92 5.75
C ASN A 93 10.77 6.34 6.25
N ALA A 94 10.28 5.71 7.31
CA ALA A 94 9.03 6.14 7.92
C ALA A 94 9.27 7.42 8.73
N PRO A 95 8.57 8.54 8.44
CA PRO A 95 8.65 9.75 9.23
C PRO A 95 8.04 9.51 10.62
N ASN A 96 8.66 10.10 11.65
CA ASN A 96 8.13 10.05 13.01
C ASN A 96 6.97 11.05 13.19
N ILE A 97 5.83 10.71 12.60
CA ILE A 97 4.60 11.52 12.60
C ILE A 97 3.42 10.61 12.94
N LEU A 98 2.33 11.22 13.44
CA LEU A 98 1.04 10.55 13.61
C LEU A 98 1.11 9.23 14.41
N GLY A 99 2.08 9.12 15.33
CA GLY A 99 2.25 7.96 16.20
C GLY A 99 3.05 6.82 15.56
N GLU A 100 3.81 7.10 14.50
CA GLU A 100 4.78 6.13 13.98
C GLU A 100 5.77 5.75 15.08
N CYS A 101 5.96 4.45 15.26
CA CYS A 101 6.72 3.93 16.39
C CYS A 101 7.45 2.64 16.04
N GLY A 102 8.36 2.20 16.90
CA GLY A 102 9.17 1.02 16.69
C GLY A 102 10.58 1.21 17.23
N TRP A 103 11.51 0.41 16.74
CA TRP A 103 12.90 0.49 17.18
C TRP A 103 13.71 1.38 16.25
N TRP A 104 14.53 2.26 16.85
CA TRP A 104 15.50 3.04 16.11
C TRP A 104 16.69 2.17 15.73
N TRP A 105 16.85 1.88 14.44
CA TRP A 105 17.92 1.05 13.91
C TRP A 105 18.52 1.67 12.65
N LYS A 106 19.86 1.81 12.62
CA LYS A 106 20.61 2.41 11.50
C LYS A 106 20.02 3.75 11.00
N GLY A 107 19.56 4.58 11.94
CA GLY A 107 19.02 5.92 11.65
C GLY A 107 17.57 5.94 11.16
N ARG A 108 16.81 4.86 11.35
CA ARG A 108 15.43 4.71 10.86
C ARG A 108 14.56 4.01 11.91
N ILE A 109 13.26 4.23 11.82
CA ILE A 109 12.27 3.45 12.57
C ILE A 109 12.07 2.10 11.85
N VAL A 110 12.18 1.00 12.60
CA VAL A 110 11.85 -0.35 12.15
C VAL A 110 10.66 -0.87 12.97
N ASN A 111 9.61 -1.26 12.26
CA ASN A 111 8.40 -1.89 12.80
C ASN A 111 7.79 -2.85 11.77
N SER A 112 6.69 -3.53 12.12
CA SER A 112 6.02 -4.51 11.24
C SER A 112 5.53 -3.93 9.91
N ASP A 113 5.05 -2.68 9.91
CA ASP A 113 4.60 -2.02 8.67
C ASP A 113 5.79 -1.70 7.77
N VAL A 114 6.84 -1.09 8.33
CA VAL A 114 8.08 -0.76 7.59
C VAL A 114 8.67 -2.01 6.94
N VAL A 115 8.74 -3.13 7.66
CA VAL A 115 9.24 -4.39 7.11
C VAL A 115 8.37 -4.87 5.94
N ASN A 116 7.04 -4.83 6.08
CA ASN A 116 6.13 -5.23 5.01
C ASN A 116 6.28 -4.36 3.74
N TYR A 117 6.27 -3.04 3.90
CA TYR A 117 6.39 -2.14 2.75
C TYR A 117 7.80 -2.21 2.14
N GLN A 118 8.83 -2.42 2.97
CA GLN A 118 10.20 -2.61 2.50
C GLN A 118 10.32 -3.87 1.64
N GLU A 119 9.62 -4.96 1.96
CA GLU A 119 9.62 -6.18 1.15
C GLU A 119 9.22 -5.89 -0.30
N ARG A 120 8.17 -5.08 -0.52
CA ARG A 120 7.70 -4.69 -1.86
C ARG A 120 8.71 -3.83 -2.59
N MET A 121 9.29 -2.84 -1.90
CA MET A 121 10.35 -1.99 -2.46
C MET A 121 11.57 -2.82 -2.87
N SER A 122 11.98 -3.76 -2.01
CA SER A 122 13.11 -4.65 -2.26
C SER A 122 12.83 -5.61 -3.42
N LEU A 123 11.64 -6.18 -3.50
CA LEU A 123 11.24 -7.03 -4.63
C LEU A 123 11.28 -6.25 -5.95
N MET A 124 10.67 -5.06 -6.01
CA MET A 124 10.71 -4.23 -7.22
C MET A 124 12.13 -3.77 -7.59
N ALA A 125 12.99 -3.53 -6.59
CA ALA A 125 14.39 -3.16 -6.82
C ALA A 125 15.20 -4.33 -7.38
N LEU A 126 15.11 -5.51 -6.75
CA LEU A 126 15.87 -6.70 -7.11
C LEU A 126 15.39 -7.33 -8.43
N SER A 127 14.13 -7.11 -8.81
CA SER A 127 13.59 -7.52 -10.09
C SER A 127 13.75 -6.46 -11.20
N ASP A 128 14.63 -5.47 -10.99
CA ASP A 128 14.96 -4.39 -11.93
C ASP A 128 13.81 -3.46 -12.32
N ILE A 129 12.61 -3.61 -11.74
CA ILE A 129 11.43 -2.79 -12.07
C ILE A 129 11.70 -1.32 -11.77
N LEU A 130 12.25 -1.01 -10.59
CA LEU A 130 12.55 0.37 -10.22
C LEU A 130 13.65 0.96 -11.11
N ASN A 131 14.65 0.17 -11.48
CA ASN A 131 15.77 0.63 -12.32
C ASN A 131 15.34 0.96 -13.74
N ARG A 132 14.27 0.33 -14.26
CA ARG A 132 13.67 0.74 -15.54
C ARG A 132 13.34 2.23 -15.56
N PHE A 133 13.08 2.84 -14.40
CA PHE A 133 12.72 4.25 -14.26
C PHE A 133 13.90 5.17 -13.97
N SER A 134 15.14 4.67 -14.00
CA SER A 134 16.33 5.48 -13.76
C SER A 134 16.42 6.64 -14.77
N GLY A 135 16.47 7.87 -14.26
CA GLY A 135 16.53 9.09 -15.09
C GLY A 135 15.22 9.50 -15.74
N ARG A 136 14.08 8.86 -15.41
CA ARG A 136 12.74 9.27 -15.84
C ARG A 136 11.78 9.39 -14.65
N SER A 137 10.71 10.16 -14.83
CA SER A 137 9.65 10.35 -13.82
C SER A 137 8.40 9.59 -14.25
N PRO A 138 8.21 8.33 -13.79
CA PRO A 138 7.08 7.52 -14.22
C PRO A 138 5.75 8.05 -13.72
N ARG A 139 4.68 7.63 -14.37
CA ARG A 139 3.33 7.74 -13.84
C ARG A 139 2.95 6.43 -13.18
N ILE A 140 2.56 6.51 -11.91
CA ILE A 140 2.30 5.35 -11.07
C ILE A 140 0.83 5.33 -10.64
N LEU A 141 0.19 4.17 -10.77
CA LEU A 141 -1.11 3.89 -10.19
C LEU A 141 -0.95 2.78 -9.13
N GLU A 142 -1.36 3.05 -7.91
CA GLU A 142 -1.42 2.07 -6.83
C GLU A 142 -2.87 1.74 -6.51
N ILE A 143 -3.27 0.49 -6.67
CA ILE A 143 -4.61 -0.01 -6.32
C ILE A 143 -4.53 -0.64 -4.93
N GLY A 144 -5.27 -0.08 -3.98
CA GLY A 144 -5.22 -0.51 -2.58
C GLY A 144 -3.97 0.01 -1.85
N GLY A 145 -3.71 1.32 -1.90
CA GLY A 145 -2.52 1.94 -1.30
C GLY A 145 -2.56 2.05 0.24
N GLY A 146 -3.70 1.74 0.86
CA GLY A 146 -3.85 1.76 2.30
C GLY A 146 -3.69 3.17 2.87
N TYR A 147 -2.84 3.33 3.88
CA TYR A 147 -2.54 4.66 4.44
C TYR A 147 -1.43 5.42 3.68
N GLY A 148 -0.91 4.90 2.57
CA GLY A 148 0.01 5.64 1.68
C GLY A 148 1.51 5.47 1.95
N ALA A 149 1.94 4.49 2.77
CA ALA A 149 3.37 4.26 3.02
C ALA A 149 4.18 3.90 1.77
N LEU A 150 3.65 3.05 0.88
CA LEU A 150 4.36 2.69 -0.34
C LEU A 150 4.46 3.89 -1.30
N CYS A 151 3.39 4.69 -1.40
CA CYS A 151 3.41 5.97 -2.11
C CYS A 151 4.56 6.87 -1.63
N LEU A 152 4.67 7.11 -0.31
CA LEU A 152 5.76 7.90 0.26
C LEU A 152 7.15 7.34 -0.12
N GLY A 153 7.30 6.02 -0.06
CA GLY A 153 8.52 5.32 -0.49
C GLY A 153 8.89 5.57 -1.94
N LEU A 154 7.93 5.39 -2.85
CA LEU A 154 8.13 5.55 -4.30
C LEU A 154 8.28 7.01 -4.72
N LEU A 155 7.64 7.96 -4.03
CA LEU A 155 7.87 9.39 -4.24
C LEU A 155 9.33 9.75 -3.99
N ASN A 156 9.91 9.24 -2.90
CA ASN A 156 11.32 9.45 -2.56
C ASN A 156 12.27 8.75 -3.53
N ALA A 157 11.94 7.52 -3.93
CA ALA A 157 12.79 6.69 -4.78
C ALA A 157 12.80 7.13 -6.25
N LEU A 158 11.63 7.42 -6.82
CA LEU A 158 11.46 7.57 -8.27
C LEU A 158 11.09 8.99 -8.71
N LYS A 159 10.62 9.85 -7.79
CA LYS A 159 10.09 11.19 -8.11
C LYS A 159 9.14 11.13 -9.32
N PRO A 160 8.06 10.34 -9.22
CA PRO A 160 7.12 10.12 -10.31
C PRO A 160 6.50 11.44 -10.76
N SER A 161 6.18 11.54 -12.04
CA SER A 161 5.51 12.72 -12.61
C SER A 161 4.05 12.81 -12.15
N GLN A 162 3.46 11.68 -11.75
CA GLN A 162 2.19 11.63 -11.04
C GLN A 162 2.09 10.32 -10.27
N TYR A 163 1.50 10.37 -9.07
CA TYR A 163 1.16 9.19 -8.31
C TYR A 163 -0.34 9.17 -8.03
N VAL A 164 -1.04 8.10 -8.41
CA VAL A 164 -2.48 7.94 -8.16
C VAL A 164 -2.69 6.79 -7.19
N ILE A 165 -3.29 7.06 -6.03
CA ILE A 165 -3.79 6.02 -5.12
C ILE A 165 -5.26 5.80 -5.44
N CYS A 166 -5.60 4.61 -5.92
CA CYS A 166 -6.97 4.17 -6.17
C CYS A 166 -7.41 3.22 -5.06
N ASP A 167 -8.29 3.68 -4.19
CA ASP A 167 -8.69 2.92 -3.01
C ASP A 167 -10.12 3.27 -2.55
N LEU A 168 -10.60 2.57 -1.53
CA LEU A 168 -11.84 2.87 -0.83
C LEU A 168 -11.77 4.26 -0.19
N PRO A 169 -12.86 5.04 -0.16
CA PRO A 169 -12.87 6.39 0.43
C PRO A 169 -12.27 6.47 1.85
N GLU A 170 -12.52 5.47 2.68
CA GLU A 170 -12.06 5.36 4.05
C GLU A 170 -10.53 5.20 4.10
N SER A 171 -9.97 4.37 3.21
CA SER A 171 -8.53 4.20 3.03
C SER A 171 -7.88 5.48 2.52
N LEU A 172 -8.54 6.16 1.56
CA LEU A 172 -8.06 7.44 1.03
C LEU A 172 -8.03 8.56 2.08
N LEU A 173 -8.91 8.54 3.08
CA LEU A 173 -8.86 9.50 4.17
C LEU A 173 -7.59 9.29 5.03
N PHE A 174 -7.21 8.04 5.31
CA PHE A 174 -5.93 7.74 5.98
C PHE A 174 -4.73 8.11 5.11
N SER A 175 -4.75 7.77 3.81
CA SER A 175 -3.72 8.18 2.85
C SER A 175 -3.55 9.70 2.79
N GLY A 176 -4.66 10.44 2.71
CA GLY A 176 -4.65 11.90 2.66
C GLY A 176 -4.05 12.51 3.92
N LEU A 177 -4.50 12.11 5.11
CA LEU A 177 -3.96 12.59 6.38
C LEU A 177 -2.46 12.26 6.53
N TYR A 178 -2.06 11.03 6.22
CA TYR A 178 -0.66 10.61 6.33
C TYR A 178 0.24 11.38 5.35
N LEU A 179 -0.14 11.43 4.07
CA LEU A 179 0.69 12.03 3.03
C LEU A 179 0.72 13.56 3.13
N SER A 180 -0.38 14.22 3.45
CA SER A 180 -0.39 15.68 3.69
C SER A 180 0.45 16.09 4.91
N THR A 181 0.61 15.19 5.89
CA THR A 181 1.48 15.44 7.04
C THR A 181 2.95 15.10 6.74
N ALA A 182 3.19 14.07 5.92
CA ALA A 182 4.53 13.61 5.56
C ALA A 182 5.20 14.45 4.47
N LEU A 183 4.42 15.11 3.62
CA LEU A 183 4.91 15.77 2.42
C LEU A 183 4.67 17.29 2.47
N ASP A 184 5.66 18.03 2.00
CA ASP A 184 5.52 19.46 1.67
C ASP A 184 5.01 19.63 0.21
N ARG A 185 3.90 18.94 -0.14
CA ARG A 185 3.23 19.07 -1.44
C ARG A 185 1.75 18.73 -1.35
N GLU A 186 0.99 19.19 -2.33
CA GLU A 186 -0.45 18.95 -2.39
C GLU A 186 -0.80 17.48 -2.68
N THR A 187 -1.71 16.97 -1.86
CA THR A 187 -2.48 15.75 -2.11
C THR A 187 -3.87 16.15 -2.57
N ARG A 188 -4.30 15.72 -3.76
CA ARG A 188 -5.59 16.13 -4.34
C ARG A 188 -6.58 14.98 -4.38
N LEU A 189 -7.78 15.21 -3.85
CA LEU A 189 -8.90 14.27 -4.00
C LEU A 189 -9.54 14.41 -5.39
N VAL A 190 -9.75 13.27 -6.06
CA VAL A 190 -10.50 13.20 -7.31
C VAL A 190 -11.97 12.91 -7.02
N ASP A 191 -12.86 13.70 -7.60
CA ASP A 191 -14.31 13.56 -7.49
C ASP A 191 -14.94 13.41 -8.89
N ALA A 192 -16.26 13.57 -8.99
CA ALA A 192 -16.97 13.43 -10.26
C ALA A 192 -16.76 14.60 -11.24
N ASP A 193 -16.33 15.76 -10.74
CA ASP A 193 -16.22 17.01 -11.50
C ASP A 193 -14.77 17.31 -11.92
N ASN A 194 -13.81 16.63 -11.30
CA ASN A 194 -12.38 16.79 -11.59
C ASN A 194 -11.73 15.46 -12.05
N SER A 195 -10.58 15.53 -12.72
CA SER A 195 -9.93 14.33 -13.27
C SER A 195 -8.48 14.18 -12.83
N ILE A 196 -7.93 12.95 -12.96
CA ILE A 196 -6.50 12.73 -12.75
C ILE A 196 -5.65 13.50 -13.78
N ALA A 197 -6.19 13.78 -14.97
CA ALA A 197 -5.47 14.48 -16.04
C ALA A 197 -5.22 15.97 -15.73
N GLN A 198 -5.98 16.54 -14.79
CA GLN A 198 -5.83 17.92 -14.33
C GLN A 198 -4.73 18.08 -13.27
N GLY A 199 -4.10 16.99 -12.83
CA GLY A 199 -3.06 17.05 -11.79
C GLY A 199 -1.78 17.72 -12.24
N SER A 200 -1.10 18.39 -11.30
CA SER A 200 0.22 18.97 -11.55
C SER A 200 1.33 17.90 -11.53
N SER A 201 2.47 18.21 -12.15
CA SER A 201 3.62 17.29 -12.15
C SER A 201 4.15 17.08 -10.72
N GLY A 202 4.21 15.82 -10.29
CA GLY A 202 4.64 15.42 -8.95
C GLY A 202 3.51 15.38 -7.92
N GLU A 203 2.27 15.64 -8.32
CA GLU A 203 1.06 15.55 -7.48
C GLU A 203 0.76 14.10 -7.07
N VAL A 204 0.19 13.94 -5.87
CA VAL A 204 -0.48 12.71 -5.44
C VAL A 204 -1.99 12.89 -5.60
N CYS A 205 -2.61 12.09 -6.46
CA CYS A 205 -4.06 12.04 -6.62
C CYS A 205 -4.65 10.89 -5.79
N LEU A 206 -5.66 11.20 -4.98
CA LEU A 206 -6.46 10.23 -4.24
C LEU A 206 -7.73 9.97 -5.06
N LEU A 207 -7.87 8.78 -5.63
CA LEU A 207 -8.95 8.41 -6.53
C LEU A 207 -9.89 7.38 -5.86
N PRO A 208 -11.13 7.75 -5.52
CA PRO A 208 -12.12 6.79 -5.04
C PRO A 208 -12.32 5.65 -6.04
N ASN A 209 -12.24 4.41 -5.56
CA ASN A 209 -12.27 3.23 -6.40
C ASN A 209 -13.53 3.10 -7.28
N TYR A 210 -14.67 3.65 -6.85
CA TYR A 210 -15.91 3.65 -7.65
C TYR A 210 -15.84 4.58 -8.87
N LEU A 211 -14.87 5.50 -8.92
CA LEU A 211 -14.58 6.36 -10.07
C LEU A 211 -13.51 5.79 -11.01
N ALA A 212 -12.86 4.69 -10.63
CA ALA A 212 -11.71 4.13 -11.35
C ALA A 212 -11.99 3.89 -12.84
N GLN A 213 -13.13 3.29 -13.18
CA GLN A 213 -13.48 2.94 -14.56
C GLN A 213 -13.70 4.16 -15.47
N THR A 214 -14.11 5.30 -14.90
CA THR A 214 -14.37 6.52 -15.67
C THR A 214 -13.19 7.49 -15.66
N HIS A 215 -12.34 7.43 -14.62
CA HIS A 215 -11.29 8.42 -14.39
C HIS A 215 -9.87 7.90 -14.66
N ILE A 216 -9.64 6.59 -14.71
CA ILE A 216 -8.36 6.03 -15.16
C ILE A 216 -8.38 5.91 -16.69
N PRO A 217 -7.56 6.69 -17.40
CA PRO A 217 -7.50 6.63 -18.85
C PRO A 217 -6.58 5.51 -19.31
N ARG A 218 -6.72 5.18 -20.59
CA ARG A 218 -5.92 4.15 -21.26
C ARG A 218 -4.51 4.66 -21.52
N GLN A 219 -3.54 3.75 -21.50
CA GLN A 219 -2.14 3.96 -21.90
C GLN A 219 -1.46 5.17 -21.22
N GLN A 220 -1.62 5.31 -19.90
CA GLN A 220 -1.13 6.47 -19.15
C GLN A 220 -0.18 6.14 -18.00
N PHE A 221 -0.10 4.88 -17.59
CA PHE A 221 0.70 4.48 -16.43
C PHE A 221 1.87 3.62 -16.86
N ASP A 222 3.07 3.98 -16.40
CA ASP A 222 4.26 3.16 -16.65
C ASP A 222 4.38 2.00 -15.66
N LEU A 223 3.80 2.17 -14.48
CA LEU A 223 3.77 1.18 -13.41
C LEU A 223 2.41 1.20 -12.73
N VAL A 224 1.75 0.05 -12.71
CA VAL A 224 0.61 -0.21 -11.85
C VAL A 224 1.03 -1.17 -10.74
N ILE A 225 0.55 -0.94 -9.52
CA ILE A 225 0.88 -1.72 -8.34
C ILE A 225 -0.40 -2.20 -7.68
N ASN A 226 -0.43 -3.47 -7.29
CA ASN A 226 -1.42 -3.98 -6.33
C ASN A 226 -0.74 -4.95 -5.36
N THR A 227 -0.91 -4.75 -4.06
CA THR A 227 -0.36 -5.69 -3.07
C THR A 227 -1.40 -6.00 -2.00
N LEU A 228 -1.44 -7.27 -1.57
CA LEU A 228 -2.26 -7.78 -0.47
C LEU A 228 -3.72 -7.32 -0.44
N SER A 229 -4.37 -7.18 -1.59
CA SER A 229 -5.77 -6.74 -1.64
C SER A 229 -6.59 -7.46 -2.71
N MET A 230 -6.03 -7.75 -3.89
CA MET A 230 -6.78 -8.50 -4.90
C MET A 230 -7.14 -9.92 -4.47
N SER A 231 -6.37 -10.55 -3.58
CA SER A 231 -6.68 -11.88 -3.02
C SER A 231 -7.89 -11.88 -2.06
N GLU A 232 -8.40 -10.71 -1.69
CA GLU A 232 -9.60 -10.53 -0.86
C GLU A 232 -10.83 -10.14 -1.70
N MET A 233 -10.62 -9.87 -2.99
CA MET A 233 -11.68 -9.46 -3.91
C MET A 233 -12.39 -10.66 -4.53
N SER A 234 -13.62 -10.45 -4.98
CA SER A 234 -14.32 -11.46 -5.80
C SER A 234 -13.63 -11.64 -7.16
N PRO A 235 -13.79 -12.82 -7.81
CA PRO A 235 -13.30 -13.04 -9.17
C PRO A 235 -13.74 -11.98 -10.18
N HIS A 236 -14.97 -11.46 -10.04
CA HIS A 236 -15.49 -10.40 -10.90
C HIS A 236 -14.69 -9.11 -10.72
N GLN A 237 -14.46 -8.68 -9.47
CA GLN A 237 -13.66 -7.49 -9.18
C GLN A 237 -12.22 -7.61 -9.68
N VAL A 238 -11.58 -8.77 -9.51
CA VAL A 238 -10.22 -9.00 -10.04
C VAL A 238 -10.20 -8.86 -11.56
N LYS A 239 -11.16 -9.45 -12.28
CA LYS A 239 -11.27 -9.31 -13.75
C LYS A 239 -11.50 -7.86 -14.18
N THR A 240 -12.36 -7.12 -13.48
CA THR A 240 -12.63 -5.71 -13.77
C THR A 240 -11.38 -4.84 -13.59
N TYR A 241 -10.59 -5.07 -12.53
CA TYR A 241 -9.31 -4.40 -12.37
C TYR A 241 -8.28 -4.88 -13.39
N ALA A 242 -8.21 -6.17 -13.71
CA ALA A 242 -7.27 -6.68 -14.70
C ALA A 242 -7.48 -6.04 -16.07
N GLU A 243 -8.73 -5.86 -16.51
CA GLU A 243 -9.07 -5.13 -17.73
C GLU A 243 -8.69 -3.64 -17.66
N LEU A 244 -9.00 -2.98 -16.54
CA LEU A 244 -8.61 -1.58 -16.34
C LEU A 244 -7.09 -1.41 -16.40
N ILE A 245 -6.34 -2.30 -15.74
CA ILE A 245 -4.89 -2.27 -15.66
C ILE A 245 -4.28 -2.56 -17.02
N SER A 246 -4.70 -3.62 -17.72
CA SER A 246 -4.15 -3.96 -19.02
C SER A 246 -4.32 -2.82 -20.02
N THR A 247 -5.45 -2.11 -19.96
CA THR A 247 -5.70 -0.97 -20.85
C THR A 247 -4.96 0.29 -20.40
N SER A 248 -4.71 0.48 -19.11
CA SER A 248 -4.03 1.66 -18.57
C SER A 248 -2.50 1.61 -18.70
N ILE A 249 -1.88 0.42 -18.68
CA ILE A 249 -0.43 0.25 -18.87
C ILE A 249 0.03 0.31 -20.33
N GLY A 250 -0.88 0.11 -21.29
CA GLY A 250 -0.55 0.12 -22.71
C GLY A 250 0.52 -0.93 -23.10
N SER A 251 1.35 -0.64 -24.11
CA SER A 251 2.34 -1.60 -24.61
C SER A 251 3.68 -1.58 -23.88
N THR A 252 3.94 -0.59 -23.01
CA THR A 252 5.25 -0.36 -22.38
C THR A 252 5.22 -0.39 -20.86
N GLY A 253 4.07 -0.09 -20.26
CA GLY A 253 3.87 -0.16 -18.82
C GLY A 253 3.84 -1.60 -18.31
N VAL A 254 3.98 -1.74 -16.99
CA VAL A 254 3.90 -3.04 -16.32
C VAL A 254 2.99 -2.97 -15.11
N PHE A 255 2.47 -4.14 -14.73
CA PHE A 255 1.71 -4.33 -13.52
C PHE A 255 2.51 -5.20 -12.55
N PHE A 256 3.00 -4.62 -11.46
CA PHE A 256 3.58 -5.36 -10.35
C PHE A 256 2.47 -5.75 -9.37
N GLU A 257 2.42 -7.04 -9.04
CA GLU A 257 1.53 -7.52 -7.98
C GLU A 257 2.22 -8.44 -6.99
N GLN A 258 1.78 -8.36 -5.73
CA GLN A 258 2.20 -9.27 -4.67
C GLN A 258 1.00 -9.61 -3.78
N ASN A 259 0.46 -10.81 -3.97
CA ASN A 259 -0.71 -11.31 -3.22
C ASN A 259 -0.49 -12.75 -2.74
N HIS A 260 -1.17 -13.11 -1.65
CA HIS A 260 -1.21 -14.49 -1.13
C HIS A 260 -2.11 -15.39 -1.99
N ASP A 261 -1.78 -16.68 -2.04
CA ASP A 261 -2.75 -17.71 -2.41
C ASP A 261 -3.67 -17.94 -1.20
N ASN A 262 -4.86 -17.32 -1.23
CA ASN A 262 -5.84 -17.44 -0.15
C ASN A 262 -6.87 -18.56 -0.38
N LYS A 263 -6.68 -19.44 -1.37
CA LYS A 263 -7.53 -20.65 -1.54
C LYS A 263 -7.63 -21.49 -0.26
N PRO A 264 -6.56 -21.69 0.55
CA PRO A 264 -6.65 -22.46 1.79
C PRO A 264 -7.59 -21.89 2.85
N VAL A 265 -7.89 -20.59 2.80
CA VAL A 265 -8.83 -19.91 3.71
C VAL A 265 -10.19 -19.61 3.05
N GLY A 266 -10.48 -20.25 1.92
CA GLY A 266 -11.76 -20.14 1.21
C GLY A 266 -11.92 -18.90 0.34
N LEU A 267 -10.84 -18.15 0.09
CA LEU A 267 -10.81 -17.03 -0.85
C LEU A 267 -10.14 -17.47 -2.17
N ILE A 268 -9.53 -16.54 -2.90
CA ILE A 268 -8.96 -16.78 -4.22
C ILE A 268 -7.45 -16.58 -4.25
N ASP A 269 -6.80 -17.13 -5.28
CA ASP A 269 -5.55 -16.59 -5.81
C ASP A 269 -5.89 -15.67 -6.98
N CYS A 270 -5.56 -14.38 -6.88
CA CYS A 270 -5.90 -13.43 -7.93
C CYS A 270 -5.20 -13.76 -9.26
N LYS A 271 -4.03 -14.41 -9.23
CA LYS A 271 -3.23 -14.75 -10.40
C LYS A 271 -3.96 -15.72 -11.34
N ASP A 272 -4.85 -16.55 -10.80
CA ASP A 272 -5.72 -17.46 -11.58
C ASP A 272 -6.65 -16.69 -12.54
N TYR A 273 -6.86 -15.39 -12.33
CA TYR A 273 -7.76 -14.55 -13.13
C TYR A 273 -7.03 -13.50 -13.98
N LEU A 274 -5.73 -13.27 -13.77
CA LEU A 274 -4.97 -12.24 -14.48
C LEU A 274 -4.52 -12.66 -15.87
N GLY A 275 -4.20 -13.94 -16.07
CA GLY A 275 -3.59 -14.44 -17.32
C GLY A 275 -4.42 -14.24 -18.59
N ALA A 276 -5.74 -14.00 -18.46
CA ALA A 276 -6.60 -13.68 -19.61
C ALA A 276 -6.43 -12.24 -20.13
N PHE A 277 -5.81 -11.34 -19.36
CA PHE A 277 -5.73 -9.91 -19.65
C PHE A 277 -4.33 -9.43 -20.02
N PHE A 278 -3.30 -10.24 -19.77
CA PHE A 278 -1.90 -9.90 -20.00
C PHE A 278 -1.24 -10.99 -20.86
N SER A 279 -0.40 -10.60 -21.81
CA SER A 279 0.26 -11.56 -22.70
C SER A 279 1.52 -12.19 -22.08
N LYS A 280 2.09 -11.55 -21.04
CA LYS A 280 3.30 -11.98 -20.37
C LYS A 280 3.17 -11.88 -18.86
N VAL A 281 3.82 -12.83 -18.19
CA VAL A 281 4.01 -12.84 -16.73
C VAL A 281 5.43 -13.27 -16.41
N ALA A 282 6.05 -12.62 -15.43
CA ALA A 282 7.32 -13.01 -14.83
C ALA A 282 7.15 -13.10 -13.32
N PHE A 283 7.34 -14.29 -12.75
CA PHE A 283 7.37 -14.46 -11.30
C PHE A 283 8.70 -13.96 -10.73
N ILE A 284 8.63 -13.23 -9.62
CA ILE A 284 9.82 -12.65 -8.99
C ILE A 284 10.34 -13.62 -7.95
N GLU A 285 11.56 -14.10 -8.17
CA GLU A 285 12.37 -14.78 -7.18
C GLU A 285 13.50 -13.84 -6.76
N ALA A 286 13.65 -13.63 -5.47
CA ALA A 286 14.67 -12.74 -4.92
C ALA A 286 15.40 -13.42 -3.75
N PRO A 287 16.70 -13.17 -3.57
CA PRO A 287 17.50 -13.77 -2.49
C PRO A 287 17.22 -13.08 -1.14
N ILE A 288 15.96 -12.88 -0.81
CA ILE A 288 15.46 -12.24 0.42
C ILE A 288 14.29 -13.05 0.99
N PRO A 289 14.05 -13.01 2.31
CA PRO A 289 12.88 -13.64 2.90
C PRO A 289 11.60 -12.89 2.49
N VAL A 290 10.77 -13.54 1.68
CA VAL A 290 9.45 -13.03 1.25
C VAL A 290 8.35 -13.71 2.06
N VAL A 291 7.54 -12.95 2.78
CA VAL A 291 6.48 -13.49 3.65
C VAL A 291 5.08 -13.03 3.29
N ARG A 292 4.92 -12.02 2.41
CA ARG A 292 3.61 -11.42 2.06
C ARG A 292 3.03 -11.91 0.73
N GLY A 293 3.26 -13.18 0.42
CA GLY A 293 2.76 -13.81 -0.81
C GLY A 293 3.74 -13.73 -1.97
N LYS A 294 3.35 -14.29 -3.12
CA LYS A 294 4.22 -14.39 -4.30
C LYS A 294 4.08 -13.15 -5.16
N ALA A 295 5.21 -12.58 -5.57
CA ALA A 295 5.22 -11.43 -6.45
C ALA A 295 5.37 -11.84 -7.93
N ALA A 296 4.70 -11.09 -8.81
CA ALA A 296 4.84 -11.23 -10.25
C ALA A 296 4.71 -9.88 -10.95
N VAL A 297 5.24 -9.81 -12.17
CA VAL A 297 5.10 -8.69 -13.08
C VAL A 297 4.34 -9.14 -14.31
N TRP A 298 3.31 -8.39 -14.67
CA TRP A 298 2.45 -8.64 -15.82
C TRP A 298 2.65 -7.53 -16.87
N SER A 299 2.58 -7.89 -18.15
CA SER A 299 2.60 -6.91 -19.25
C SER A 299 1.78 -7.38 -20.46
N ASN A 300 1.48 -6.43 -21.34
CA ASN A 300 0.87 -6.72 -22.65
C ASN A 300 1.87 -7.18 -23.69
#